data_AF-A0A427TVV2-F1
#
_entry.id   AF-A0A427TVV2-F1
#
_cell.length_a   1.000
_cell.length_b   1.000
_cell.length_c   1.000
_cell.angle_alpha   90.00
_cell.angle_beta   90.00
_cell.angle_gamma   90.00
#
_symmetry.space_group_name_H-M   'P 1'
#
loop_
_entity.id
_entity.type
_entity.pdbx_description
1 polymer ?
#
loop_
_entity_poly.entity_id
_entity_poly.type
_entity_poly.pdbx_seq_one_letter_code
_entity_poly.pdbx_strand_id
1 'polypeptide(L)'
;MKVDYYLSWDVTQFKNEYGDEIEMEIIQYPNEYLITVNICDEQPPYRDITATGTHPRSKKHAAKKAMILLYKQAYPEEFNR
;
A
#
# COMPACT_ATOMS: atom_id res chain seq x y z
N MET A 1 10.30 -17.24 17.32
CA MET A 1 9.81 -16.16 16.44
C MET A 1 10.98 -15.24 16.16
N LYS A 2 11.38 -15.10 14.90
CA LYS A 2 12.45 -14.18 14.51
C LYS A 2 11.86 -12.78 14.67
N VAL A 3 12.41 -11.99 15.58
CA VAL A 3 12.06 -10.56 15.65
C VAL A 3 12.76 -9.96 14.46
N ASP A 4 12.03 -9.77 13.36
CA ASP A 4 12.56 -9.06 12.21
C ASP A 4 12.82 -7.62 12.66
N TYR A 5 14.10 -7.32 12.90
CA TYR A 5 14.56 -6.03 13.36
C TYR A 5 14.20 -4.99 12.29
N TYR A 6 13.13 -4.23 12.53
CA TYR A 6 12.75 -3.09 11.70
C TYR A 6 13.33 -1.81 12.32
N LEU A 7 13.82 -0.92 11.47
CA LEU A 7 14.38 0.38 11.82
C LEU A 7 13.29 1.41 12.13
N SER A 8 12.18 1.35 11.40
CA SER A 8 11.02 2.21 11.63
C SER A 8 9.75 1.53 11.14
N TRP A 9 8.64 1.91 11.76
CA TRP A 9 7.29 1.53 11.35
C TRP A 9 6.41 2.77 11.46
N ASP A 10 5.68 3.06 10.39
CA ASP A 10 4.82 4.22 10.25
C ASP A 10 3.54 3.83 9.52
N VAL A 11 2.44 4.50 9.84
CA VAL A 11 1.13 4.31 9.19
C VAL A 11 0.60 5.67 8.81
N THR A 12 0.23 5.84 7.54
CA THR A 12 -0.37 7.08 7.04
C THR A 12 -1.67 6.79 6.32
N GLN A 13 -2.66 7.66 6.50
CA GLN A 13 -3.97 7.57 5.88
C GLN A 13 -4.21 8.80 5.02
N PHE A 14 -4.75 8.60 3.82
CA PHE A 14 -5.10 9.68 2.91
C PHE A 14 -6.22 9.25 1.96
N LYS A 15 -6.99 10.22 1.46
CA LYS A 15 -7.99 9.98 0.41
C LYS A 15 -7.39 10.17 -0.96
N ASN A 16 -7.76 9.30 -1.89
CA ASN A 16 -7.35 9.41 -3.28
C ASN A 16 -8.35 10.24 -4.12
N GLU A 17 -8.08 10.31 -5.42
CA GLU A 17 -8.91 11.05 -6.38
C GLU A 17 -10.31 10.48 -6.59
N TYR A 18 -10.52 9.21 -6.24
CA TYR A 18 -11.82 8.53 -6.30
C TYR A 18 -12.62 8.69 -5.00
N GLY A 19 -12.04 9.32 -3.98
CA GLY A 19 -12.63 9.49 -2.66
C GLY A 19 -12.43 8.30 -1.73
N ASP A 20 -11.70 7.28 -2.18
CA ASP A 20 -11.38 6.09 -1.38
C ASP A 20 -10.31 6.43 -0.35
N GLU A 21 -10.53 6.00 0.89
CA GLU A 21 -9.55 6.11 1.95
C GLU A 21 -8.51 4.99 1.82
N ILE A 22 -7.25 5.39 1.76
CA ILE A 22 -6.11 4.49 1.66
C ILE A 22 -5.33 4.57 2.96
N GLU A 23 -5.16 3.43 3.62
CA GLU A 23 -4.16 3.27 4.66
C GLU A 23 -2.88 2.71 4.04
N MET A 24 -1.75 3.31 4.38
CA MET A 24 -0.43 2.91 3.94
C MET A 24 0.44 2.62 5.16
N GLU A 25 0.69 1.33 5.38
CA GLU A 25 1.63 0.84 6.35
C GLU A 25 3.03 0.78 5.74
N ILE A 26 4.03 1.30 6.46
CA ILE A 26 5.40 1.46 5.98
C ILE A 26 6.33 0.89 7.02
N ILE A 27 6.99 -0.21 6.67
CA ILE A 27 8.00 -0.85 7.51
C ILE A 27 9.35 -0.70 6.83
N GLN A 28 10.31 -0.11 7.53
CA GLN A 28 11.69 -0.01 7.08
C GLN A 28 12.51 -1.08 7.79
N TYR A 29 13.06 -2.02 7.03
CA TYR A 29 14.09 -2.95 7.47
C TYR A 29 15.49 -2.41 7.10
N PRO A 30 16.58 -2.98 7.66
CA PRO A 30 17.94 -2.57 7.31
C PRO A 30 18.26 -2.58 5.81
N ASN A 31 17.65 -3.51 5.07
CA ASN A 31 17.97 -3.76 3.66
C ASN A 31 16.77 -3.59 2.72
N GLU A 32 15.60 -3.19 3.23
CA GLU A 32 14.40 -3.04 2.41
C GLU A 32 13.35 -2.14 3.06
N TYR A 33 12.52 -1.54 2.22
CA TYR A 33 11.24 -0.99 2.60
C TYR A 33 10.17 -1.96 2.17
N LEU A 34 9.27 -2.28 3.08
CA LEU A 34 8.01 -2.99 2.86
C LEU A 34 6.88 -2.00 3.05
N ILE A 35 6.04 -1.85 2.04
CA ILE A 35 4.88 -0.96 2.09
C ILE A 35 3.65 -1.75 1.72
N THR A 36 2.67 -1.76 2.60
CA THR A 36 1.36 -2.34 2.39
C THR A 36 0.37 -1.18 2.28
N VAL A 37 -0.48 -1.22 1.27
CA VAL A 37 -1.58 -0.26 1.09
C VAL A 37 -2.88 -1.02 1.06
N ASN A 38 -3.91 -0.48 1.68
CA ASN A 38 -5.25 -1.07 1.70
C ASN A 38 -6.32 -0.02 1.36
N ILE A 39 -7.44 -0.49 0.82
CA ILE A 39 -8.73 0.21 0.76
C ILE A 39 -9.71 -0.73 1.48
N CYS A 40 -10.34 -0.23 2.54
CA CYS A 40 -11.34 -0.95 3.32
C CYS A 40 -12.60 -0.10 3.43
N ASP A 41 -13.61 -0.41 2.63
CA ASP A 41 -14.86 0.36 2.63
C ASP A 41 -15.80 -0.15 3.73
N GLU A 42 -16.19 0.73 4.66
CA GLU A 42 -17.21 0.41 5.68
C GLU A 42 -18.64 0.37 5.11
N GLN A 43 -18.83 0.80 3.87
CA GLN A 43 -20.13 0.88 3.19
C GLN A 43 -20.09 0.10 1.86
N PRO A 44 -21.24 -0.33 1.31
CA PRO A 44 -21.27 -0.97 0.00
C PRO A 44 -20.50 -0.12 -1.03
N PRO A 45 -19.62 -0.72 -1.85
CA PRO A 45 -19.51 -2.16 -2.15
C PRO A 45 -18.71 -3.02 -1.16
N TYR A 46 -18.27 -2.49 -0.01
CA TYR A 46 -17.48 -3.22 0.99
C TYR A 46 -16.19 -3.83 0.42
N ARG A 47 -15.48 -3.06 -0.41
CA ARG A 47 -14.19 -3.52 -0.94
C ARG A 47 -13.19 -3.68 0.19
N ASP A 48 -12.44 -4.78 0.15
CA ASP A 48 -11.24 -5.02 0.93
C ASP A 48 -10.13 -5.38 -0.06
N ILE A 49 -9.33 -4.37 -0.41
CA ILE A 49 -8.30 -4.50 -1.44
C ILE A 49 -6.97 -4.12 -0.80
N THR A 50 -6.03 -5.06 -0.84
CA THR A 50 -4.68 -4.85 -0.29
C THR A 50 -3.64 -5.09 -1.36
N ALA A 51 -2.57 -4.30 -1.35
CA ALA A 51 -1.40 -4.51 -2.19
C ALA A 51 -0.11 -4.19 -1.46
N THR A 52 0.95 -4.88 -1.83
CA THR A 52 2.27 -4.75 -1.18
C THR A 52 3.34 -4.43 -2.20
N GLY A 53 4.23 -3.52 -1.84
CA GLY A 53 5.41 -3.16 -2.62
C GLY A 53 6.65 -3.17 -1.76
N THR A 54 7.73 -3.73 -2.27
CA THR A 54 9.05 -3.73 -1.62
C THR A 54 10.09 -3.05 -2.47
N HIS A 55 11.08 -2.44 -1.81
CA HIS A 55 12.26 -1.90 -2.48
C HIS A 55 13.46 -1.81 -1.53
N PRO A 56 14.69 -2.22 -1.93
CA PRO A 56 15.82 -2.32 -1.01
C PRO A 56 16.20 -1.04 -0.25
N ARG A 57 16.06 0.13 -0.89
CA ARG A 57 16.55 1.40 -0.31
C ARG A 57 15.64 2.61 -0.52
N SER A 58 14.43 2.42 -1.05
CA SER A 58 13.60 3.56 -1.46
C SER A 58 12.14 3.36 -1.09
N LYS A 59 11.72 4.04 -0.02
CA LYS A 59 10.31 4.22 0.38
C LYS A 59 9.43 4.60 -0.82
N LYS A 60 9.88 5.58 -1.63
CA LYS A 60 9.12 6.05 -2.81
C LYS A 60 8.87 4.96 -3.85
N HIS A 61 9.87 4.13 -4.17
CA HIS A 61 9.70 3.06 -5.17
C HIS A 61 8.84 1.92 -4.62
N ALA A 62 9.01 1.54 -3.35
CA ALA A 62 8.14 0.56 -2.69
C ALA A 62 6.67 1.04 -2.70
N ALA A 63 6.43 2.31 -2.33
CA ALA A 63 5.10 2.90 -2.30
C ALA A 63 4.48 2.96 -3.70
N LYS A 64 5.24 3.43 -4.71
CA LYS A 64 4.77 3.45 -6.09
C LYS A 64 4.37 2.06 -6.58
N LYS A 65 5.16 1.02 -6.26
CA LYS A 65 4.84 -0.37 -6.63
C LYS A 65 3.56 -0.85 -5.95
N ALA A 66 3.41 -0.61 -4.65
CA ALA A 66 2.23 -0.97 -3.88
C ALA A 66 0.98 -0.29 -4.44
N MET A 67 1.05 1.03 -4.67
CA MET A 67 -0.05 1.84 -5.20
C MET A 67 -0.47 1.42 -6.61
N ILE A 68 0.47 1.15 -7.52
CA ILE A 68 0.14 0.66 -8.88
C ILE A 68 -0.63 -0.66 -8.79
N LEU A 69 -0.22 -1.58 -7.92
CA LEU A 69 -0.90 -2.86 -7.74
C LEU A 69 -2.27 -2.70 -7.09
N LEU A 70 -2.42 -1.78 -6.13
CA LEU A 70 -3.70 -1.44 -5.52
C LEU A 70 -4.67 -0.90 -6.57
N TYR A 71 -4.24 0.08 -7.36
CA TYR A 71 -5.09 0.74 -8.36
C TYR A 71 -5.50 -0.19 -9.49
N LYS A 72 -4.62 -1.10 -9.92
CA LYS A 72 -4.98 -2.14 -10.90
C LYS A 72 -6.09 -3.06 -10.41
N GLN A 73 -6.15 -3.31 -9.11
CA GLN A 73 -7.18 -4.15 -8.49
C GLN A 73 -8.47 -3.34 -8.22
N ALA A 74 -8.34 -2.11 -7.73
CA ALA A 74 -9.47 -1.27 -7.36
C ALA A 74 -10.20 -0.63 -8.55
N TYR A 75 -9.48 -0.32 -9.63
CA TYR A 75 -10.00 0.40 -10.80
C TYR A 75 -9.56 -0.28 -12.11
N PRO A 76 -9.94 -1.55 -12.35
CA PRO A 76 -9.46 -2.31 -13.51
C PRO A 76 -9.81 -1.66 -14.85
N GLU A 77 -10.93 -0.93 -14.92
CA GLU A 77 -11.41 -0.23 -16.12
C GLU A 77 -10.42 0.84 -16.65
N GLU A 78 -9.60 1.42 -15.76
CA GLU A 78 -8.62 2.45 -16.10
C GLU A 78 -7.31 1.87 -16.67
N PHE A 79 -7.06 0.57 -16.44
CA PHE A 79 -5.82 -0.11 -16.85
C PHE A 79 -6.00 -1.05 -18.04
N ASN A 80 -7.25 -1.28 -18.47
CA ASN A 80 -7.59 -2.16 -19.60
C ASN A 80 -7.88 -1.40 -20.91
N ARG A 81 -7.52 -0.11 -21.00
CA ARG A 81 -7.58 0.69 -22.25
C ARG A 81 -6.29 0.60 -23.04
#